data_AF-A0A2E7TNL0-F1
#
_entry.id   AF-A0A2E7TNL0-F1
#
_cell.length_a   1.000
_cell.length_b   1.000
_cell.length_c   1.000
_cell.angle_alpha   90.00
_cell.angle_beta   90.00
_cell.angle_gamma   90.00
#
_symmetry.space_group_name_H-M   'P 1'
#
loop_
_entity.id
_entity.type
_entity.pdbx_description
1 polymer ?
#
loop_
_entity_poly.entity_id
_entity_poly.type
_entity_poly.pdbx_seq_one_letter_code
_entity_poly.pdbx_strand_id
1 'polypeptide(L)'
;MSDYDLKLDEGSYLVYVEETGELFIAYDDGNYSLLFETDNSLASLTYFNEITEPTTREIEAGIEVTATPNKELQEKSYIQQLANKGLAMIIDTKENFYTAKGIGDLQPFVFVDYDYSQLNLAIDSHGSKAISRFVKKLEDKANNAPWWKDAAYRNEAAQWYKKYGATGYQLWLDTTHDKWLEDNGYDPRTYKAWKEYSKSETKWNDKLSSYKTQLEEYVGVKGGELSDEALEYAANEWAWGRWDAAKARRQVLKAVDPGEEGDLDAGFMSFLDGTEVTETTLKESEVQEDLDTYLPSDLHSTYNVKEIAQKYRNDPSYRMSFIEGLKEDRYAQYPMYDKNLAWNRIVAGKKSMASQVWGIDISNIKDNDAGVIQLLMDNDPSTAMQTLRQIGLDRGYAKTMGDFANALASSYGTGVVRSAGFRE
;
A
#
# COMPACT_ATOMS: atom_id res chain seq x y z
N MET A 1 -8.82 42.03 -46.75
CA MET A 1 -7.89 41.15 -46.00
C MET A 1 -8.59 40.88 -44.70
N SER A 2 -9.00 39.64 -44.47
CA SER A 2 -9.59 39.21 -43.20
C SER A 2 -8.47 39.21 -42.17
N ASP A 3 -8.61 39.98 -41.08
CA ASP A 3 -7.68 39.93 -39.96
C ASP A 3 -8.04 38.69 -39.13
N TYR A 4 -7.12 37.73 -39.06
CA TYR A 4 -7.21 36.61 -38.13
C TYR A 4 -6.41 36.98 -36.87
N ASP A 5 -7.00 36.74 -35.69
CA ASP A 5 -6.36 37.04 -34.40
C ASP A 5 -5.97 35.72 -33.72
N LEU A 6 -4.66 35.44 -33.69
CA LEU A 6 -4.13 34.26 -33.03
C LEU A 6 -3.95 34.55 -31.53
N LYS A 7 -4.75 33.90 -30.68
CA LYS A 7 -4.58 33.96 -29.22
C LYS A 7 -3.74 32.80 -28.74
N LEU A 8 -2.47 33.08 -28.50
CA LEU A 8 -1.51 32.15 -27.90
C LEU A 8 -1.30 32.49 -26.42
N ASP A 9 -1.09 31.46 -25.59
CA ASP A 9 -0.62 31.66 -24.22
C ASP A 9 0.78 32.31 -24.26
N GLU A 10 1.11 33.14 -23.25
CA GLU A 10 2.43 33.77 -23.13
C GLU A 10 3.53 32.69 -23.17
N GLY A 11 4.52 32.86 -24.07
CA GLY A 11 5.55 31.86 -24.35
C GLY A 11 5.24 30.88 -25.50
N SER A 12 4.01 30.89 -26.06
CA SER A 12 3.69 30.06 -27.24
C SER A 12 3.87 30.84 -28.56
N TYR A 13 4.32 30.16 -29.60
CA TYR A 13 4.46 30.70 -30.96
C TYR A 13 4.27 29.60 -32.02
N LEU A 14 3.88 29.98 -33.24
CA LEU A 14 3.83 29.04 -34.37
C LEU A 14 5.22 28.86 -34.97
N VAL A 15 5.54 27.66 -35.42
CA VAL A 15 6.74 27.40 -36.23
C VAL A 15 6.31 26.82 -37.57
N TYR A 16 6.75 27.45 -38.65
CA TYR A 16 6.48 27.01 -40.01
C TYR A 16 7.80 26.63 -40.69
N VAL A 17 7.88 25.39 -41.20
CA VAL A 17 9.04 24.90 -41.92
C VAL A 17 8.79 25.03 -43.42
N GLU A 18 9.45 25.99 -44.07
CA GLU A 18 9.17 26.35 -45.45
C GLU A 18 9.47 25.22 -46.45
N GLU A 19 10.53 24.44 -46.22
CA GLU A 19 10.91 23.29 -47.04
C GLU A 19 9.81 22.22 -47.12
N THR A 20 9.13 21.95 -46.00
CA THR A 20 8.16 20.85 -45.89
C THR A 20 6.71 21.31 -45.86
N GLY A 21 6.47 22.60 -45.62
CA GLY A 21 5.14 23.15 -45.34
C GLY A 21 4.59 22.73 -43.97
N GLU A 22 5.41 22.11 -43.11
CA GLU A 22 4.97 21.63 -41.80
C GLU A 22 4.73 22.80 -40.85
N LEU A 23 3.66 22.70 -40.06
CA LEU A 23 3.29 23.69 -39.04
C LEU A 23 3.34 23.04 -37.66
N PHE A 24 3.96 23.73 -36.71
CA PHE A 24 4.06 23.32 -35.32
C PHE A 24 3.58 24.43 -34.40
N ILE A 25 3.06 24.06 -33.23
CA ILE A 25 2.93 24.98 -32.11
C ILE A 25 4.12 24.74 -31.18
N ALA A 26 4.89 25.77 -30.91
CA ALA A 26 5.94 25.75 -29.90
C ALA A 26 5.46 26.48 -28.64
N TYR A 27 5.89 26.01 -27.47
CA TYR A 27 5.75 26.69 -26.19
C TYR A 27 7.10 26.66 -25.48
N ASP A 28 7.56 27.80 -25.00
CA ASP A 28 8.79 27.92 -24.21
C ASP A 28 8.55 28.85 -23.01
N ASP A 29 8.81 28.34 -21.80
CA ASP A 29 8.73 29.09 -20.54
C ASP A 29 10.09 29.27 -19.86
N GLY A 30 11.18 28.86 -20.53
CA GLY A 30 12.54 28.87 -20.01
C GLY A 30 12.93 27.64 -19.19
N ASN A 31 11.98 26.81 -18.75
CA ASN A 31 12.23 25.52 -18.09
C ASN A 31 11.98 24.35 -19.03
N TYR A 32 10.95 24.46 -19.88
CA TYR A 32 10.54 23.44 -20.83
C TYR A 32 10.24 24.07 -22.18
N SER A 33 10.46 23.26 -23.21
CA SER A 33 10.11 23.63 -24.57
C SER A 33 9.32 22.50 -25.20
N LEU A 34 8.06 22.79 -25.51
CA LEU A 34 7.11 21.84 -26.08
C LEU A 34 6.91 22.14 -27.54
N LEU A 35 6.77 21.09 -28.33
CA LEU A 35 6.49 21.17 -29.76
C LEU A 35 5.33 20.25 -30.06
N PHE A 36 4.26 20.81 -30.62
CA PHE A 36 3.09 20.07 -31.05
C PHE A 36 3.08 20.01 -32.58
N GLU A 37 3.14 18.79 -33.12
CA GLU A 37 2.83 18.55 -34.53
C GLU A 37 1.36 18.87 -34.80
N THR A 38 1.11 19.52 -35.92
CA THR A 38 -0.26 19.82 -36.39
C THR A 38 -0.52 19.04 -37.67
N ASP A 39 -1.78 18.93 -38.10
CA ASP A 39 -2.16 18.26 -39.36
C ASP A 39 -1.76 19.07 -40.63
N ASN A 40 -0.72 19.90 -40.54
CA ASN A 40 -0.17 20.73 -41.62
C ASN A 40 -1.21 21.66 -42.29
N SER A 41 -2.24 22.06 -41.55
CA SER A 41 -3.21 23.05 -42.00
C SER A 41 -3.52 24.03 -40.88
N LEU A 42 -3.59 25.33 -41.19
CA LEU A 42 -4.10 26.31 -40.22
C LEU A 42 -5.56 25.99 -39.87
N ALA A 43 -6.35 25.48 -40.82
CA ALA A 43 -7.77 25.16 -40.61
C ALA A 43 -8.07 24.12 -39.51
N SER A 44 -7.10 23.30 -39.10
CA SER A 44 -7.28 22.26 -38.07
C SER A 44 -6.99 22.73 -36.64
N LEU A 45 -6.44 23.93 -36.43
CA LEU A 45 -6.30 24.49 -35.09
C LEU A 45 -7.60 25.21 -34.72
N THR A 46 -8.35 24.69 -33.75
CA THR A 46 -9.67 25.17 -33.32
C THR A 46 -9.70 26.63 -32.80
N TYR A 47 -8.57 27.32 -32.80
CA TYR A 47 -8.42 28.74 -32.44
C TYR A 47 -8.61 29.72 -33.60
N PHE A 48 -8.74 29.23 -34.83
CA PHE A 48 -8.99 30.09 -35.98
C PHE A 48 -10.48 30.37 -36.15
N ASN A 49 -10.97 31.40 -35.48
CA ASN A 49 -12.19 32.06 -35.95
C ASN A 49 -11.80 33.07 -37.03
N GLU A 50 -12.35 32.88 -38.22
CA GLU A 50 -12.37 33.92 -39.24
C GLU A 50 -13.16 35.11 -38.70
N ILE A 51 -12.52 36.27 -38.50
CA ILE A 51 -13.24 37.50 -38.19
C ILE A 51 -13.92 37.94 -39.48
N THR A 52 -15.17 37.54 -39.64
CA THR A 52 -16.10 38.12 -40.60
C THR A 52 -16.77 39.32 -39.95
N GLU A 53 -16.03 40.40 -39.67
CA GLU A 53 -16.69 41.67 -39.35
C GLU A 53 -16.81 42.56 -40.61
N PRO A 54 -18.04 43.00 -40.95
CA PRO A 54 -18.27 43.91 -42.05
C PRO A 54 -17.91 45.33 -41.59
N THR A 55 -16.77 45.85 -42.02
CA THR A 55 -16.50 47.28 -41.91
C THR A 55 -17.42 48.02 -42.88
N THR A 56 -18.47 48.62 -42.32
CA THR A 56 -19.41 49.53 -42.97
C THR A 56 -18.65 50.68 -43.64
N ARG A 57 -18.56 50.64 -44.98
CA ARG A 57 -18.44 51.82 -45.84
C ARG A 57 -19.32 51.59 -47.05
N GLU A 58 -20.33 52.45 -47.20
CA GLU A 58 -21.10 52.59 -48.43
C GLU A 58 -20.16 52.71 -49.63
N ILE A 59 -20.25 51.78 -50.58
CA ILE A 59 -19.92 52.01 -51.98
C ILE A 59 -20.98 51.31 -52.83
N GLU A 60 -21.89 52.11 -53.39
CA GLU A 60 -22.61 51.78 -54.61
C GLU A 60 -21.58 51.54 -55.73
N ALA A 61 -21.57 50.33 -56.30
CA ALA A 61 -21.31 49.98 -57.70
C ALA A 61 -20.73 48.57 -57.78
N GLY A 62 -21.39 47.70 -58.54
CA GLY A 62 -20.98 46.32 -58.74
C GLY A 62 -19.64 46.18 -59.45
N ILE A 63 -18.75 45.39 -58.86
CA ILE A 63 -17.72 44.60 -59.55
C ILE A 63 -17.62 43.27 -58.79
N GLU A 64 -18.06 42.17 -59.42
CA GLU A 64 -17.65 40.83 -59.02
C GLU A 64 -16.18 40.64 -59.39
N VAL A 65 -15.32 40.47 -58.39
CA VAL A 65 -13.97 39.94 -58.59
C VAL A 65 -13.95 38.53 -58.00
N THR A 66 -14.15 37.53 -58.85
CA THR A 66 -13.84 36.13 -58.54
C THR A 66 -12.33 35.94 -58.65
N ALA A 67 -11.61 36.27 -57.58
CA ALA A 67 -10.30 35.70 -57.35
C ALA A 67 -10.51 34.52 -56.41
N THR A 68 -10.46 33.29 -56.91
CA THR A 68 -10.25 32.13 -56.05
C THR A 68 -8.83 32.26 -55.52
N PRO A 69 -8.62 32.69 -54.27
CA PRO A 69 -7.27 32.88 -53.77
C PRO A 69 -6.63 31.50 -53.67
N ASN A 70 -5.39 31.36 -54.13
CA ASN A 70 -4.66 30.13 -53.86
C ASN A 70 -4.46 30.04 -52.33
N LYS A 71 -5.11 29.07 -51.69
CA LYS A 71 -5.16 28.89 -50.24
C LYS A 71 -3.75 28.88 -49.62
N GLU A 72 -2.79 28.22 -50.28
CA GLU A 72 -1.38 28.19 -49.87
C GLU A 72 -0.72 29.60 -49.84
N LEU A 73 -1.05 30.45 -50.82
CA LEU A 73 -0.51 31.81 -50.89
C LEU A 73 -1.08 32.73 -49.81
N GLN A 74 -2.33 32.49 -49.38
CA GLN A 74 -2.94 33.20 -48.25
C GLN A 74 -2.37 32.73 -46.92
N GLU A 75 -2.19 31.42 -46.74
CA GLU A 75 -1.60 30.84 -45.53
C GLU A 75 -0.16 31.30 -45.34
N LYS A 76 0.66 31.28 -46.39
CA LYS A 76 2.05 31.77 -46.33
C LYS A 76 2.13 33.28 -46.05
N SER A 77 1.29 34.08 -46.71
CA SER A 77 1.20 35.54 -46.48
C SER A 77 0.77 35.86 -45.04
N TYR A 78 -0.10 35.04 -44.46
CA TYR A 78 -0.56 35.21 -43.09
C TYR A 78 0.47 34.76 -42.05
N ILE A 79 1.14 33.64 -42.25
CA ILE A 79 2.27 33.21 -41.41
C ILE A 79 3.36 34.29 -41.38
N GLN A 80 3.63 34.94 -42.51
CA GLN A 80 4.55 36.08 -42.56
C GLN A 80 4.06 37.27 -41.72
N GLN A 81 2.75 37.55 -41.71
CA GLN A 81 2.17 38.60 -40.87
C GLN A 81 2.27 38.25 -39.38
N LEU A 82 2.05 36.99 -39.00
CA LEU A 82 2.26 36.52 -37.63
C LEU A 82 3.73 36.58 -37.21
N ALA A 83 4.64 36.25 -38.12
CA ALA A 83 6.08 36.37 -37.87
C ALA A 83 6.49 37.82 -37.64
N ASN A 84 5.95 38.76 -38.41
CA ASN A 84 6.16 40.19 -38.20
C ASN A 84 5.60 40.70 -36.86
N LYS A 85 4.58 40.01 -36.30
CA LYS A 85 4.02 40.29 -34.95
C LYS A 85 4.77 39.54 -33.82
N GLY A 86 5.80 38.75 -34.14
CA GLY A 86 6.51 37.92 -33.17
C GLY A 86 5.72 36.69 -32.68
N LEU A 87 4.62 36.34 -33.35
CA LEU A 87 3.73 35.23 -33.00
C LEU A 87 4.01 33.96 -33.81
N ALA A 88 4.86 34.06 -34.83
CA ALA A 88 5.33 32.92 -35.61
C ALA A 88 6.82 33.02 -35.93
N MET A 89 7.45 31.87 -36.14
CA MET A 89 8.81 31.73 -36.63
C MET A 89 8.76 30.96 -37.94
N ILE A 90 9.36 31.53 -38.99
CA ILE A 90 9.52 30.87 -40.29
C ILE A 90 10.94 30.31 -40.33
N ILE A 91 11.06 29.04 -40.67
CA ILE A 91 12.34 28.35 -40.75
C ILE A 91 12.47 27.70 -42.12
N ASP A 92 13.57 28.00 -42.81
CA ASP A 92 13.74 27.69 -44.23
C ASP A 92 13.82 26.19 -44.52
N THR A 93 14.51 25.43 -43.65
CA THR A 93 14.74 23.99 -43.83
C THR A 93 14.42 23.21 -42.58
N LYS A 94 14.13 21.92 -42.71
CA LYS A 94 13.93 21.02 -41.59
C LYS A 94 15.21 20.86 -40.75
N GLU A 95 16.38 20.92 -41.40
CA GLU A 95 17.67 20.96 -40.71
C GLU A 95 17.85 22.24 -39.88
N ASN A 96 17.45 23.39 -40.43
CA ASN A 96 17.41 24.66 -39.72
C ASN A 96 16.34 24.65 -38.63
N PHE A 97 15.21 23.97 -38.80
CA PHE A 97 14.23 23.81 -37.73
C PHE A 97 14.86 23.12 -36.52
N TYR A 98 15.65 22.08 -36.77
CA TYR A 98 16.39 21.38 -35.71
C TYR A 98 17.67 22.08 -35.23
N THR A 99 18.08 23.23 -35.80
CA THR A 99 19.37 23.90 -35.45
C THR A 99 19.28 25.42 -35.24
N ALA A 100 18.25 26.11 -35.72
CA ALA A 100 18.08 27.55 -35.66
C ALA A 100 17.50 27.94 -34.30
N LYS A 101 18.30 28.70 -33.52
CA LYS A 101 17.97 29.43 -32.28
C LYS A 101 16.73 28.91 -31.55
N GLY A 102 16.86 27.72 -30.99
CA GLY A 102 15.74 27.14 -30.27
C GLY A 102 15.91 25.67 -30.10
N ILE A 103 15.71 24.84 -31.10
CA ILE A 103 15.57 23.39 -30.85
C ILE A 103 16.90 22.70 -30.43
N GLY A 104 18.04 23.36 -30.63
CA GLY A 104 19.35 22.94 -30.09
C GLY A 104 19.76 23.57 -28.75
N ASP A 105 19.15 24.69 -28.35
CA ASP A 105 19.48 25.48 -27.14
C ASP A 105 18.31 25.61 -26.14
N LEU A 106 17.08 25.25 -26.55
CA LEU A 106 15.92 24.99 -25.72
C LEU A 106 16.28 23.76 -24.90
N GLN A 107 16.10 23.88 -23.59
CA GLN A 107 16.23 22.77 -22.65
C GLN A 107 15.56 21.53 -23.26
N PRO A 108 16.23 20.37 -23.23
CA PRO A 108 15.94 19.33 -24.21
C PRO A 108 14.45 18.92 -24.21
N PHE A 109 13.89 18.73 -25.40
CA PHE A 109 12.49 18.41 -25.63
C PHE A 109 12.06 17.13 -24.89
N VAL A 110 10.84 17.16 -24.33
CA VAL A 110 10.18 15.97 -23.79
C VAL A 110 9.06 15.57 -24.74
N PHE A 111 9.23 14.45 -25.45
CA PHE A 111 8.16 13.85 -26.24
C PHE A 111 7.22 13.12 -25.30
N VAL A 112 6.06 13.71 -25.12
CA VAL A 112 4.97 13.09 -24.38
C VAL A 112 4.21 12.23 -25.39
N ASP A 113 4.22 10.90 -25.21
CA ASP A 113 3.30 9.98 -25.90
C ASP A 113 1.88 10.23 -25.36
N TYR A 114 1.33 11.38 -25.71
CA TYR A 114 0.01 11.85 -25.32
C TYR A 114 -0.86 11.82 -26.55
N ASP A 115 -1.97 11.09 -26.47
CA ASP A 115 -2.96 11.08 -27.52
C ASP A 115 -3.45 12.52 -27.75
N TYR A 116 -3.25 13.04 -28.97
CA TYR A 116 -3.67 14.38 -29.42
C TYR A 116 -5.14 14.68 -29.06
N SER A 117 -5.95 13.61 -28.92
CA SER A 117 -7.32 13.64 -28.44
C SER A 117 -7.51 14.35 -27.09
N GLN A 118 -6.57 14.26 -26.16
CA GLN A 118 -6.67 14.91 -24.84
C GLN A 118 -6.32 16.40 -24.88
N LEU A 119 -5.42 16.82 -25.78
CA LEU A 119 -5.15 18.24 -26.00
C LEU A 119 -6.37 18.89 -26.65
N ASN A 120 -6.99 18.24 -27.64
CA ASN A 120 -8.25 18.69 -28.24
C ASN A 120 -9.38 18.77 -27.21
N LEU A 121 -9.55 17.77 -26.34
CA LEU A 121 -10.53 17.83 -25.25
C LEU A 121 -10.25 18.97 -24.26
N ALA A 122 -8.98 19.24 -23.96
CA ALA A 122 -8.58 20.35 -23.09
C ALA A 122 -8.83 21.71 -23.78
N ILE A 123 -8.56 21.80 -25.08
CA ILE A 123 -8.88 22.98 -25.92
C ILE A 123 -10.38 23.22 -25.93
N ASP A 124 -11.18 22.19 -26.20
CA ASP A 124 -12.64 22.26 -26.24
C ASP A 124 -13.24 22.65 -24.88
N SER A 125 -12.64 22.17 -23.78
CA SER A 125 -13.14 22.40 -22.41
C SER A 125 -12.62 23.68 -21.76
N HIS A 126 -11.46 24.20 -22.19
CA HIS A 126 -10.76 25.27 -21.46
C HIS A 126 -10.32 26.46 -22.31
N GLY A 127 -10.58 26.44 -23.63
CA GLY A 127 -10.20 27.51 -24.54
C GLY A 127 -8.72 27.88 -24.37
N SER A 128 -8.40 29.17 -24.41
CA SER A 128 -7.01 29.67 -24.39
C SER A 128 -6.13 29.14 -23.25
N LYS A 129 -6.71 28.70 -22.12
CA LYS A 129 -5.96 28.13 -20.97
C LYS A 129 -5.57 26.65 -21.13
N ALA A 130 -5.84 26.05 -22.28
CA ALA A 130 -5.57 24.64 -22.52
C ALA A 130 -4.06 24.33 -22.47
N ILE A 131 -3.22 25.20 -23.04
CA ILE A 131 -1.76 25.01 -23.10
C ILE A 131 -1.17 25.14 -21.69
N SER A 132 -1.43 26.23 -20.98
CA SER A 132 -1.00 26.40 -19.58
C SER A 132 -1.46 25.28 -18.63
N ARG A 133 -2.69 24.76 -18.79
CA ARG A 133 -3.15 23.58 -18.02
C ARG A 133 -2.46 22.29 -18.44
N PHE A 134 -2.18 22.14 -19.73
CA PHE A 134 -1.46 20.98 -20.26
C PHE A 134 -0.03 20.96 -19.73
N VAL A 135 0.68 22.10 -19.78
CA VAL A 135 2.03 22.28 -19.20
C VAL A 135 2.04 21.90 -17.73
N LYS A 136 1.10 22.45 -16.93
CA LYS A 136 1.00 22.09 -15.51
C LYS A 136 0.81 20.59 -15.28
N LYS A 137 -0.04 19.94 -16.07
CA LYS A 137 -0.23 18.48 -15.99
C LYS A 137 1.02 17.70 -16.42
N LEU A 138 1.81 18.22 -17.35
CA LEU A 138 3.09 17.63 -17.72
C LEU A 138 4.12 17.77 -16.60
N GLU A 139 4.18 18.90 -15.91
CA GLU A 139 5.04 19.08 -14.74
C GLU A 139 4.68 18.07 -13.64
N ASP A 140 3.39 17.89 -13.35
CA ASP A 140 2.90 16.91 -12.39
C ASP A 140 3.32 15.48 -12.80
N LYS A 141 3.25 15.16 -14.10
CA LYS A 141 3.67 13.87 -14.67
C LYS A 141 5.19 13.68 -14.67
N ALA A 142 5.96 14.75 -14.86
CA ALA A 142 7.42 14.74 -14.88
C ALA A 142 8.02 14.38 -13.51
N ASN A 143 7.29 14.63 -12.41
CA ASN A 143 7.72 14.22 -11.08
C ASN A 143 7.84 12.70 -10.92
N ASN A 144 7.11 11.93 -11.74
CA ASN A 144 7.17 10.47 -11.74
C ASN A 144 7.97 9.89 -12.93
N ALA A 145 8.69 10.74 -13.68
CA ALA A 145 9.55 10.35 -14.78
C ALA A 145 10.98 10.87 -14.55
N PRO A 146 11.77 10.23 -13.67
CA PRO A 146 13.10 10.73 -13.31
C PRO A 146 14.05 10.83 -14.51
N TRP A 147 13.93 9.94 -15.50
CA TRP A 147 14.69 9.99 -16.75
C TRP A 147 14.37 11.25 -17.57
N TRP A 148 13.18 11.87 -17.45
CA TRP A 148 12.92 13.15 -18.11
C TRP A 148 13.78 14.28 -17.55
N LYS A 149 14.22 14.20 -16.30
CA LYS A 149 15.12 15.20 -15.70
C LYS A 149 16.59 14.93 -16.07
N ASP A 150 16.91 13.78 -16.64
CA ASP A 150 18.24 13.44 -17.13
C ASP A 150 18.53 14.07 -18.51
N ALA A 151 19.59 14.86 -18.59
CA ALA A 151 20.02 15.47 -19.85
C ALA A 151 20.44 14.42 -20.90
N ALA A 152 21.03 13.30 -20.49
CA ALA A 152 21.44 12.23 -21.40
C ALA A 152 20.22 11.60 -22.08
N TYR A 153 19.14 11.36 -21.33
CA TYR A 153 17.88 10.84 -21.85
C TYR A 153 17.33 11.73 -22.95
N ARG A 154 17.16 13.01 -22.62
CA ARG A 154 16.52 13.94 -23.54
C ARG A 154 17.38 14.22 -24.77
N ASN A 155 18.71 14.22 -24.63
CA ASN A 155 19.63 14.33 -25.76
C ASN A 155 19.52 13.13 -26.71
N GLU A 156 19.43 11.91 -26.17
CA GLU A 156 19.26 10.72 -27.00
C GLU A 156 17.91 10.68 -27.70
N ALA A 157 16.83 10.98 -26.97
CA ALA A 157 15.48 11.14 -27.52
C ALA A 157 15.46 12.16 -28.68
N ALA A 158 16.08 13.32 -28.47
CA ALA A 158 16.18 14.38 -29.47
C ALA A 158 17.00 13.95 -30.70
N GLN A 159 18.09 13.18 -30.52
CA GLN A 159 18.88 12.68 -31.65
C GLN A 159 18.10 11.68 -32.50
N TRP A 160 17.37 10.74 -31.89
CA TRP A 160 16.52 9.79 -32.59
C TRP A 160 15.43 10.50 -33.38
N TYR A 161 14.75 11.46 -32.75
CA TYR A 161 13.72 12.25 -33.43
C TYR A 161 14.31 13.12 -34.55
N LYS A 162 15.43 13.81 -34.33
CA LYS A 162 16.10 14.62 -35.36
C LYS A 162 16.46 13.78 -36.59
N LYS A 163 16.91 12.55 -36.38
CA LYS A 163 17.41 11.68 -37.46
C LYS A 163 16.28 10.99 -38.24
N TYR A 164 15.16 10.71 -37.60
CA TYR A 164 14.15 9.79 -38.14
C TYR A 164 12.69 10.24 -37.93
N GLY A 165 12.47 11.45 -37.40
CA GLY A 165 11.15 11.97 -37.04
C GLY A 165 10.44 11.16 -35.94
N ALA A 166 9.13 11.39 -35.82
CA ALA A 166 8.28 10.70 -34.84
C ALA A 166 8.36 9.18 -34.93
N THR A 167 8.44 8.63 -36.16
CA THR A 167 8.54 7.18 -36.39
C THR A 167 9.83 6.59 -35.81
N GLY A 168 10.96 7.27 -35.91
CA GLY A 168 12.20 6.75 -35.32
C GLY A 168 12.33 6.99 -33.83
N TYR A 169 11.72 8.04 -33.29
CA TYR A 169 11.54 8.15 -31.84
C TYR A 169 10.72 6.98 -31.29
N GLN A 170 9.60 6.64 -31.94
CA GLN A 170 8.79 5.49 -31.57
C GLN A 170 9.58 4.17 -31.72
N LEU A 171 10.38 4.03 -32.77
CA LEU A 171 11.27 2.87 -32.94
C LEU A 171 12.31 2.75 -31.80
N TRP A 172 12.89 3.86 -31.34
CA TRP A 172 13.80 3.87 -30.20
C TRP A 172 13.11 3.38 -28.92
N LEU A 173 11.93 3.93 -28.62
CA LEU A 173 11.08 3.51 -27.50
C LEU A 173 10.77 2.02 -27.53
N ASP A 174 10.54 1.46 -28.71
CA ASP A 174 10.13 0.06 -28.87
C ASP A 174 11.32 -0.93 -28.94
N THR A 175 12.57 -0.46 -29.11
CA THR A 175 13.72 -1.35 -29.38
C THR A 175 14.86 -1.22 -28.38
N THR A 176 15.34 -0.01 -28.12
CA THR A 176 16.62 0.22 -27.43
C THR A 176 16.48 1.03 -26.14
N HIS A 177 15.31 1.64 -25.93
CA HIS A 177 15.00 2.45 -24.77
C HIS A 177 15.03 1.69 -23.43
N ASP A 178 14.47 0.47 -23.36
CA ASP A 178 14.52 -0.34 -22.12
C ASP A 178 15.97 -0.60 -21.71
N LYS A 179 16.84 -0.91 -22.68
CA LYS A 179 18.27 -1.08 -22.44
C LYS A 179 18.93 0.23 -21.99
N TRP A 180 18.56 1.36 -22.61
CA TRP A 180 19.06 2.66 -22.20
C TRP A 180 18.71 2.97 -20.73
N LEU A 181 17.47 2.70 -20.32
CA LEU A 181 17.03 2.91 -18.95
C LEU A 181 17.89 2.09 -17.98
N GLU A 182 18.06 0.80 -18.27
CA GLU A 182 18.88 -0.10 -17.45
C GLU A 182 20.33 0.36 -17.36
N ASP A 183 20.96 0.71 -18.50
CA ASP A 183 22.35 1.16 -18.58
C ASP A 183 22.57 2.49 -17.80
N ASN A 184 21.49 3.26 -17.54
CA ASN A 184 21.51 4.51 -16.75
C ASN A 184 20.90 4.37 -15.34
N GLY A 185 20.62 3.14 -14.88
CA GLY A 185 20.14 2.87 -13.52
C GLY A 185 18.65 3.15 -13.29
N TYR A 186 17.86 3.25 -14.35
CA TYR A 186 16.40 3.34 -14.31
C TYR A 186 15.76 1.97 -14.55
N ASP A 187 14.61 1.72 -13.91
CA ASP A 187 13.85 0.49 -14.11
C ASP A 187 12.86 0.64 -15.29
N PRO A 188 12.94 -0.19 -16.35
CA PRO A 188 12.00 -0.15 -17.46
C PRO A 188 10.53 -0.31 -17.07
N ARG A 189 10.25 -1.00 -15.95
CA ARG A 189 8.89 -1.16 -15.42
C ARG A 189 8.30 0.17 -14.99
N THR A 190 9.11 1.07 -14.43
CA THR A 190 8.67 2.41 -14.02
C THR A 190 8.31 3.26 -15.23
N TYR A 191 9.04 3.15 -16.34
CA TYR A 191 8.65 3.81 -17.58
C TYR A 191 7.33 3.27 -18.15
N LYS A 192 7.15 1.94 -18.16
CA LYS A 192 5.90 1.32 -18.61
C LYS A 192 4.71 1.75 -17.76
N ALA A 193 4.88 1.82 -16.44
CA ALA A 193 3.89 2.33 -15.52
C ALA A 193 3.58 3.82 -15.77
N TRP A 194 4.63 4.63 -15.96
CA TRP A 194 4.47 6.03 -16.33
C TRP A 194 3.70 6.21 -17.64
N LYS A 195 3.96 5.40 -18.65
CA LYS A 195 3.25 5.41 -19.94
C LYS A 195 1.76 5.08 -19.79
N GLU A 196 1.41 4.22 -18.84
CA GLU A 196 0.01 3.90 -18.53
C GLU A 196 -0.67 5.08 -17.81
N TYR A 197 -0.03 5.62 -16.76
CA TYR A 197 -0.48 6.81 -16.04
C TYR A 197 -0.65 8.02 -16.97
N SER A 198 0.30 8.22 -17.88
CA SER A 198 0.28 9.35 -18.79
C SER A 198 -0.93 9.28 -19.73
N LYS A 199 -1.34 8.08 -20.16
CA LYS A 199 -2.47 7.85 -21.07
C LYS A 199 -3.85 8.00 -20.41
N SER A 200 -4.02 7.54 -19.17
CA SER A 200 -5.32 7.61 -18.48
C SER A 200 -5.18 7.59 -16.97
N GLU A 201 -5.46 8.73 -16.35
CA GLU A 201 -5.49 8.87 -14.89
C GLU A 201 -6.60 8.03 -14.25
N THR A 202 -7.76 7.92 -14.90
CA THR A 202 -8.85 7.07 -14.41
C THR A 202 -8.44 5.60 -14.33
N LYS A 203 -7.88 5.06 -15.42
CA LYS A 203 -7.42 3.66 -15.42
C LYS A 203 -6.29 3.42 -14.41
N TRP A 204 -5.43 4.43 -14.23
CA TRP A 204 -4.39 4.39 -13.22
C TRP A 204 -4.95 4.31 -11.80
N ASN A 205 -5.96 5.12 -11.48
CA ASN A 205 -6.61 5.10 -10.18
C ASN A 205 -7.38 3.80 -9.93
N ASP A 206 -7.99 3.22 -10.97
CA ASP A 206 -8.62 1.90 -10.90
C ASP A 206 -7.58 0.81 -10.58
N LYS A 207 -6.39 0.88 -11.21
CA LYS A 207 -5.26 -0.03 -10.96
C LYS A 207 -4.74 0.09 -9.52
N LEU A 208 -4.52 1.31 -9.04
CA LEU A 208 -4.13 1.56 -7.64
C LEU A 208 -5.14 0.97 -6.66
N SER A 209 -6.42 1.22 -6.89
CA SER A 209 -7.50 0.69 -6.05
C SER A 209 -7.51 -0.85 -6.03
N SER A 210 -7.34 -1.48 -7.20
CA SER A 210 -7.25 -2.94 -7.30
C SER A 210 -6.04 -3.51 -6.55
N TYR A 211 -4.88 -2.85 -6.62
CA TYR A 211 -3.69 -3.29 -5.90
C TYR A 211 -3.84 -3.11 -4.40
N LYS A 212 -4.44 -1.99 -3.96
CA LYS A 212 -4.76 -1.75 -2.55
C LYS A 212 -5.65 -2.87 -1.99
N THR A 213 -6.75 -3.20 -2.67
CA THR A 213 -7.65 -4.30 -2.25
C THR A 213 -6.93 -5.65 -2.15
N GLN A 214 -6.04 -5.97 -3.09
CA GLN A 214 -5.25 -7.22 -3.03
C GLN A 214 -4.30 -7.24 -1.83
N LEU A 215 -3.64 -6.12 -1.52
CA LEU A 215 -2.75 -6.01 -0.37
C LEU A 215 -3.53 -6.10 0.96
N GLU A 216 -4.69 -5.46 1.02
CA GLU A 216 -5.62 -5.56 2.16
C GLU A 216 -6.05 -7.01 2.40
N GLU A 217 -6.40 -7.76 1.35
CA GLU A 217 -6.76 -9.18 1.45
C GLU A 217 -5.60 -10.01 2.03
N TYR A 218 -4.36 -9.78 1.59
CA TYR A 218 -3.20 -10.48 2.15
C TYR A 218 -3.00 -10.22 3.63
N VAL A 219 -3.15 -8.96 4.05
CA VAL A 219 -3.04 -8.54 5.46
C VAL A 219 -4.17 -9.16 6.29
N GLY A 220 -5.41 -9.12 5.79
CA GLY A 220 -6.59 -9.69 6.46
C GLY A 220 -6.50 -11.20 6.65
N VAL A 221 -6.00 -11.95 5.65
CA VAL A 221 -5.76 -13.40 5.78
C VAL A 221 -4.73 -13.72 6.87
N LYS A 222 -3.76 -12.82 7.07
CA LYS A 222 -2.76 -12.93 8.14
C LYS A 222 -3.31 -12.49 9.50
N GLY A 223 -4.51 -11.91 9.56
CA GLY A 223 -5.14 -11.46 10.81
C GLY A 223 -4.47 -10.22 11.43
N GLY A 224 -3.79 -9.42 10.61
CA GLY A 224 -3.32 -8.09 10.98
C GLY A 224 -4.12 -7.01 10.25
N GLU A 225 -3.80 -5.74 10.52
CA GLU A 225 -4.41 -4.58 9.86
C GLU A 225 -3.35 -3.50 9.61
N LEU A 226 -3.45 -2.82 8.48
CA LEU A 226 -2.64 -1.65 8.12
C LEU A 226 -3.57 -0.47 7.86
N SER A 227 -3.06 0.73 8.08
CA SER A 227 -3.80 1.95 7.72
C SER A 227 -4.03 2.03 6.21
N ASP A 228 -5.08 2.76 5.84
CA ASP A 228 -5.49 2.94 4.45
C ASP A 228 -4.40 3.62 3.61
N GLU A 229 -3.65 4.54 4.24
CA GLU A 229 -2.52 5.26 3.66
C GLU A 229 -1.28 4.37 3.48
N ALA A 230 -1.04 3.43 4.40
CA ALA A 230 0.05 2.46 4.27
C ALA A 230 -0.21 1.49 3.11
N LEU A 231 -1.45 1.04 2.95
CA LEU A 231 -1.86 0.22 1.81
C LEU A 231 -1.78 1.01 0.49
N GLU A 232 -2.16 2.30 0.50
CA GLU A 232 -2.03 3.17 -0.67
C GLU A 232 -0.57 3.39 -1.06
N TYR A 233 0.33 3.61 -0.10
CA TYR A 233 1.76 3.71 -0.33
C TYR A 233 2.29 2.45 -1.03
N ALA A 234 2.01 1.27 -0.46
CA ALA A 234 2.46 0.00 -1.02
C ALA A 234 1.86 -0.29 -2.40
N ALA A 235 0.58 0.03 -2.60
CA ALA A 235 -0.09 -0.08 -3.90
C ALA A 235 0.54 0.84 -4.94
N ASN A 236 0.94 2.05 -4.55
CA ASN A 236 1.63 3.00 -5.42
C ASN A 236 3.02 2.50 -5.81
N GLU A 237 3.81 1.99 -4.87
CA GLU A 237 5.12 1.39 -5.17
C GLU A 237 5.01 0.21 -6.16
N TRP A 238 3.97 -0.62 -5.99
CA TRP A 238 3.67 -1.70 -6.92
C TRP A 238 3.18 -1.19 -8.28
N ALA A 239 2.28 -0.21 -8.33
CA ALA A 239 1.75 0.36 -9.57
C ALA A 239 2.84 1.00 -10.41
N TRP A 240 3.78 1.71 -9.79
CA TRP A 240 4.97 2.31 -10.42
C TRP A 240 6.04 1.28 -10.81
N GLY A 241 5.84 -0.01 -10.53
CA GLY A 241 6.78 -1.07 -10.85
C GLY A 241 8.09 -1.00 -10.05
N ARG A 242 8.18 -0.12 -9.05
CA ARG A 242 9.30 -0.05 -8.11
C ARG A 242 9.33 -1.32 -7.25
N TRP A 243 8.15 -1.85 -6.94
CA TRP A 243 7.98 -3.17 -6.37
C TRP A 243 7.32 -4.11 -7.38
N ASP A 244 7.77 -5.37 -7.40
CA ASP A 244 6.99 -6.44 -8.00
C ASP A 244 5.92 -6.94 -7.02
N ALA A 245 4.98 -7.75 -7.51
CA ALA A 245 3.88 -8.29 -6.72
C ALA A 245 4.37 -9.09 -5.50
N ALA A 246 5.48 -9.82 -5.64
CA ALA A 246 6.02 -10.64 -4.56
C ALA A 246 6.64 -9.76 -3.47
N LYS A 247 7.35 -8.69 -3.84
CA LYS A 247 7.88 -7.68 -2.91
C LYS A 247 6.72 -6.97 -2.23
N ALA A 248 5.73 -6.46 -2.96
CA ALA A 248 4.58 -5.76 -2.36
C ALA A 248 3.86 -6.62 -1.33
N ARG A 249 3.58 -7.90 -1.65
CA ARG A 249 3.02 -8.86 -0.71
C ARG A 249 3.90 -9.08 0.51
N ARG A 250 5.21 -9.31 0.34
CA ARG A 250 6.14 -9.51 1.47
C ARG A 250 6.20 -8.28 2.38
N GLN A 251 6.21 -7.07 1.82
CA GLN A 251 6.29 -5.82 2.56
C GLN A 251 5.08 -5.63 3.49
N VAL A 252 3.85 -5.79 2.97
CA VAL A 252 2.64 -5.64 3.81
C VAL A 252 2.49 -6.76 4.84
N LEU A 253 2.90 -8.00 4.50
CA LEU A 253 2.87 -9.11 5.46
C LEU A 253 3.91 -8.94 6.57
N LYS A 254 5.13 -8.48 6.22
CA LYS A 254 6.19 -8.20 7.19
C LYS A 254 5.83 -7.06 8.14
N ALA A 255 5.09 -6.07 7.66
CA ALA A 255 4.61 -4.96 8.48
C ALA A 255 3.68 -5.46 9.62
N VAL A 256 2.81 -6.43 9.34
CA VAL A 256 1.87 -6.97 10.34
C VAL A 256 2.36 -8.23 11.05
N ASP A 257 3.40 -8.89 10.54
CA ASP A 257 4.06 -10.03 11.18
C ASP A 257 5.58 -9.84 11.14
N PRO A 258 6.18 -9.26 12.19
CA PRO A 258 7.64 -9.07 12.27
C PRO A 258 8.45 -10.37 12.15
N GLY A 259 7.81 -11.54 12.33
CA GLY A 259 8.44 -12.84 12.14
C GLY A 259 8.65 -13.24 10.67
N GLU A 260 8.04 -12.57 9.69
CA GLU A 260 8.22 -12.87 8.27
C GLU A 260 9.68 -12.68 7.81
N GLU A 261 10.12 -13.44 6.81
CA GLU A 261 11.49 -13.31 6.29
C GLU A 261 11.70 -12.01 5.49
N GLY A 262 12.93 -11.49 5.57
CA GLY A 262 13.36 -10.29 4.85
C GLY A 262 13.14 -8.98 5.61
N ASP A 263 13.70 -7.91 5.05
CA ASP A 263 13.63 -6.58 5.62
C ASP A 263 12.51 -5.75 4.98
N LEU A 264 11.92 -4.85 5.78
CA LEU A 264 11.06 -3.81 5.22
C LEU A 264 11.91 -2.88 4.36
N ASP A 265 11.34 -2.47 3.24
CA ASP A 265 11.87 -1.42 2.39
C ASP A 265 12.00 -0.15 3.24
N ALA A 266 13.16 0.52 3.17
CA ALA A 266 13.45 1.66 4.03
C ALA A 266 12.41 2.78 3.88
N GLY A 267 11.90 3.01 2.66
CA GLY A 267 10.86 4.00 2.42
C GLY A 267 9.53 3.63 3.08
N PHE A 268 9.18 2.35 3.04
CA PHE A 268 7.96 1.87 3.69
C PHE A 268 8.09 1.83 5.21
N MET A 269 9.25 1.42 5.74
CA MET A 269 9.53 1.47 7.18
C MET A 269 9.41 2.91 7.71
N SER A 270 10.05 3.89 7.05
CA SER A 270 9.94 5.30 7.43
C SER A 270 8.52 5.85 7.29
N PHE A 271 7.72 5.32 6.36
CA PHE A 271 6.30 5.69 6.24
C PHE A 271 5.48 5.12 7.41
N LEU A 272 5.75 3.88 7.82
CA LEU A 272 5.05 3.22 8.91
C LEU A 272 5.37 3.84 10.28
N ASP A 273 6.54 4.46 10.43
CA ASP A 273 6.95 5.24 11.61
C ASP A 273 6.03 6.47 11.80
N GLY A 274 4.83 6.25 12.31
CA GLY A 274 3.81 7.29 12.50
C GLY A 274 2.39 6.85 12.14
N THR A 275 2.22 5.65 11.58
CA THR A 275 0.91 5.05 11.27
C THR A 275 0.56 3.93 12.25
N GLU A 276 -0.74 3.68 12.45
CA GLU A 276 -1.21 2.56 13.23
C GLU A 276 -1.05 1.24 12.46
N VAL A 277 -0.46 0.24 13.12
CA VAL A 277 -0.24 -1.11 12.59
C VAL A 277 -0.76 -2.10 13.63
N THR A 278 -1.77 -2.89 13.26
CA THR A 278 -2.27 -3.99 14.07
C THR A 278 -1.55 -5.26 13.66
N GLU A 279 -0.66 -5.74 14.53
CA GLU A 279 0.05 -7.00 14.28
C GLU A 279 -0.86 -8.22 14.39
N THR A 280 -0.48 -9.29 13.70
CA THR A 280 -1.20 -10.56 13.74
C THR A 280 -1.18 -11.21 15.13
N THR A 281 -2.34 -11.71 15.54
CA THR A 281 -2.51 -12.54 16.76
C THR A 281 -2.66 -14.03 16.45
N LEU A 282 -2.49 -14.44 15.19
CA LEU A 282 -2.63 -15.84 14.80
C LEU A 282 -1.68 -16.72 15.61
N LYS A 283 -2.18 -17.87 16.08
CA LYS A 283 -1.48 -18.84 16.94
C LYS A 283 -1.26 -18.42 18.39
N GLU A 284 -1.54 -17.19 18.82
CA GLU A 284 -1.39 -16.80 20.23
C GLU A 284 -2.30 -17.62 21.16
N SER A 285 -3.54 -17.90 20.76
CA SER A 285 -4.44 -18.75 21.54
C SER A 285 -3.97 -20.20 21.64
N GLU A 286 -3.33 -20.74 20.59
CA GLU A 286 -2.77 -22.09 20.61
C GLU A 286 -1.56 -22.18 21.56
N VAL A 287 -0.74 -21.13 21.60
CA VAL A 287 0.36 -21.02 22.56
C VAL A 287 -0.17 -20.94 23.99
N GLN A 288 -1.21 -20.13 24.22
CA GLN A 288 -1.84 -20.04 25.54
C GLN A 288 -2.44 -21.39 25.97
N GLU A 289 -3.10 -22.11 25.07
CA GLU A 289 -3.63 -23.45 25.35
C GLU A 289 -2.51 -24.45 25.72
N ASP A 290 -1.36 -24.39 25.03
CA ASP A 290 -0.20 -25.24 25.35
C ASP A 290 0.37 -24.88 26.72
N LEU A 291 0.48 -23.60 27.06
CA LEU A 291 0.89 -23.12 28.39
C LEU A 291 -0.07 -23.63 29.48
N ASP A 292 -1.38 -23.43 29.30
CA ASP A 292 -2.42 -23.87 30.24
C ASP A 292 -2.43 -25.39 30.41
N THR A 293 -2.13 -26.13 29.34
CA THR A 293 -2.15 -27.59 29.36
C THR A 293 -0.95 -28.20 30.07
N TYR A 294 0.25 -27.67 29.83
CA TYR A 294 1.50 -28.32 30.25
C TYR A 294 2.21 -27.63 31.41
N LEU A 295 1.90 -26.37 31.72
CA LEU A 295 2.67 -25.55 32.64
C LEU A 295 1.79 -24.88 33.73
N PRO A 296 2.26 -24.79 34.97
CA PRO A 296 1.67 -23.98 36.04
C PRO A 296 1.56 -22.49 35.66
N SER A 297 0.45 -21.85 36.05
CA SER A 297 0.13 -20.47 35.65
C SER A 297 1.09 -19.42 36.21
N ASP A 298 1.73 -19.70 37.34
CA ASP A 298 2.79 -18.87 37.92
C ASP A 298 4.04 -18.80 37.04
N LEU A 299 4.26 -19.81 36.17
CA LEU A 299 5.42 -19.86 35.27
C LEU A 299 5.13 -19.31 33.88
N HIS A 300 3.87 -19.02 33.54
CA HIS A 300 3.49 -18.50 32.22
C HIS A 300 4.20 -17.20 31.89
N SER A 301 4.43 -16.35 32.89
CA SER A 301 5.13 -15.05 32.73
C SER A 301 6.56 -15.17 32.19
N THR A 302 7.16 -16.35 32.22
CA THR A 302 8.50 -16.63 31.65
C THR A 302 8.49 -16.66 30.12
N TYR A 303 7.31 -16.76 29.50
CA TYR A 303 7.15 -16.97 28.07
C TYR A 303 6.46 -15.79 27.42
N ASN A 304 7.07 -15.24 26.36
CA ASN A 304 6.44 -14.25 25.51
C ASN A 304 5.55 -14.96 24.48
N VAL A 305 4.23 -14.96 24.72
CA VAL A 305 3.23 -15.61 23.85
C VAL A 305 3.35 -15.15 22.40
N LYS A 306 3.59 -13.86 22.17
CA LYS A 306 3.70 -13.26 20.84
C LYS A 306 4.91 -13.79 20.06
N GLU A 307 6.07 -13.85 20.71
CA GLU A 307 7.30 -14.40 20.11
C GLU A 307 7.19 -15.90 19.82
N ILE A 308 6.51 -16.65 20.67
CA ILE A 308 6.32 -18.09 20.47
C ILE A 308 5.30 -18.32 19.35
N ALA A 309 4.24 -17.53 19.28
CA ALA A 309 3.27 -17.58 18.20
C ALA A 309 3.91 -17.29 16.84
N GLN A 310 4.87 -16.34 16.77
CA GLN A 310 5.69 -16.13 15.58
C GLN A 310 6.42 -17.41 15.15
N LYS A 311 7.08 -18.10 16.10
CA LYS A 311 7.78 -19.36 15.80
C LYS A 311 6.80 -20.47 15.36
N TYR A 312 5.60 -20.53 15.93
CA TYR A 312 4.55 -21.47 15.51
C TYR A 312 4.10 -21.24 14.06
N ARG A 313 4.03 -19.99 13.63
CA ARG A 313 3.65 -19.63 12.25
C ARG A 313 4.74 -19.99 11.24
N ASN A 314 6.01 -19.83 11.64
CA ASN A 314 7.15 -20.01 10.74
C ASN A 314 7.66 -21.45 10.69
N ASP A 315 7.52 -22.22 11.77
CA ASP A 315 7.98 -23.61 11.85
C ASP A 315 6.89 -24.51 12.50
N PRO A 316 6.19 -25.33 11.71
CA PRO A 316 5.19 -26.27 12.22
C PRO A 316 5.75 -27.27 13.24
N SER A 317 7.05 -27.56 13.23
CA SER A 317 7.69 -28.51 14.13
C SER A 317 8.08 -27.90 15.48
N TYR A 318 8.21 -26.56 15.55
CA TYR A 318 8.63 -25.85 16.76
C TYR A 318 7.70 -26.12 17.94
N ARG A 319 6.38 -26.22 17.68
CA ARG A 319 5.37 -26.53 18.70
C ARG A 319 5.71 -27.78 19.51
N MET A 320 6.21 -28.84 18.87
CA MET A 320 6.59 -30.07 19.58
C MET A 320 7.76 -29.83 20.55
N SER A 321 8.80 -29.14 20.10
CA SER A 321 9.95 -28.80 20.95
C SER A 321 9.56 -27.86 22.09
N PHE A 322 8.66 -26.92 21.84
CA PHE A 322 8.16 -26.01 22.85
C PHE A 322 7.38 -26.77 23.94
N ILE A 323 6.45 -27.64 23.56
CA ILE A 323 5.70 -28.48 24.50
C ILE A 323 6.64 -29.36 25.34
N GLU A 324 7.68 -29.93 24.75
CA GLU A 324 8.68 -30.70 25.52
C GLU A 324 9.44 -29.82 26.51
N GLY A 325 9.79 -28.59 26.13
CA GLY A 325 10.37 -27.60 27.05
C GLY A 325 9.44 -27.27 28.22
N LEU A 326 8.15 -27.00 27.95
CA LEU A 326 7.15 -26.77 29.01
C LEU A 326 7.06 -27.93 30.00
N LYS A 327 7.11 -29.18 29.51
CA LYS A 327 7.11 -30.37 30.37
C LYS A 327 8.38 -30.47 31.21
N GLU A 328 9.53 -30.10 30.67
CA GLU A 328 10.80 -30.07 31.39
C GLU A 328 10.78 -29.03 32.50
N ASP A 329 10.34 -27.81 32.20
CA ASP A 329 10.26 -26.71 33.16
C ASP A 329 9.29 -27.03 34.29
N ARG A 330 8.12 -27.62 33.98
CA ARG A 330 7.22 -28.15 35.01
C ARG A 330 7.89 -29.25 35.83
N TYR A 331 8.50 -30.25 35.20
CA TYR A 331 9.08 -31.40 35.89
C TYR A 331 10.23 -30.99 36.83
N ALA A 332 10.98 -29.95 36.47
CA ALA A 332 12.02 -29.38 37.33
C ALA A 332 11.45 -28.84 38.66
N GLN A 333 10.25 -28.26 38.65
CA GLN A 333 9.59 -27.75 39.85
C GLN A 333 8.73 -28.80 40.57
N TYR A 334 8.13 -29.71 39.82
CA TYR A 334 7.23 -30.73 40.33
C TYR A 334 7.69 -32.16 39.92
N PRO A 335 8.86 -32.61 40.42
CA PRO A 335 9.46 -33.89 40.00
C PRO A 335 8.69 -35.13 40.48
N MET A 336 7.74 -34.95 41.41
CA MET A 336 6.88 -36.03 41.90
C MET A 336 5.85 -36.51 40.86
N TYR A 337 5.54 -35.69 39.85
CA TYR A 337 4.60 -36.06 38.78
C TYR A 337 5.34 -36.58 37.54
N ASP A 338 4.69 -37.48 36.81
CA ASP A 338 5.21 -37.98 35.53
C ASP A 338 5.41 -36.82 34.53
N LYS A 339 6.56 -36.77 33.85
CA LYS A 339 6.90 -35.75 32.84
C LYS A 339 5.88 -35.68 31.71
N ASN A 340 5.23 -36.79 31.35
CA ASN A 340 4.29 -36.85 30.24
C ASN A 340 2.83 -36.58 30.66
N LEU A 341 2.56 -36.47 31.96
CA LEU A 341 1.23 -36.13 32.43
C LEU A 341 0.96 -34.63 32.23
N ALA A 342 -0.16 -34.28 31.60
CA ALA A 342 -0.55 -32.89 31.40
C ALA A 342 -0.86 -32.20 32.75
N TRP A 343 -0.41 -30.96 32.90
CA TRP A 343 -0.56 -30.21 34.14
C TRP A 343 -2.03 -29.96 34.49
N ASN A 344 -2.82 -29.56 33.50
CA ASN A 344 -4.25 -29.35 33.68
C ASN A 344 -4.98 -30.59 34.24
N ARG A 345 -4.53 -31.81 33.91
CA ARG A 345 -5.06 -33.06 34.47
C ARG A 345 -4.67 -33.26 35.92
N ILE A 346 -3.43 -32.91 36.29
CA ILE A 346 -2.94 -32.98 37.68
C ILE A 346 -3.78 -32.03 38.55
N VAL A 347 -3.89 -30.77 38.13
CA VAL A 347 -4.66 -29.74 38.83
C VAL A 347 -6.13 -30.12 38.93
N ALA A 348 -6.76 -30.56 37.84
CA ALA A 348 -8.15 -31.01 37.85
C ALA A 348 -8.40 -32.15 38.86
N GLY A 349 -7.46 -33.10 38.98
CA GLY A 349 -7.52 -34.16 39.99
C GLY A 349 -7.50 -33.62 41.43
N LYS A 350 -6.60 -32.68 41.73
CA LYS A 350 -6.52 -32.06 43.06
C LYS A 350 -7.75 -31.20 43.37
N LYS A 351 -8.27 -30.46 42.38
CA LYS A 351 -9.52 -29.69 42.50
C LYS A 351 -10.73 -30.59 42.73
N SER A 352 -10.79 -31.75 42.08
CA SER A 352 -11.85 -32.73 42.33
C SER A 352 -11.82 -33.25 43.75
N MET A 353 -10.64 -33.58 44.27
CA MET A 353 -10.46 -33.98 45.67
C MET A 353 -10.89 -32.87 46.63
N ALA A 354 -10.48 -31.63 46.36
CA ALA A 354 -10.85 -30.47 47.16
C ALA A 354 -12.36 -30.22 47.14
N SER A 355 -13.00 -30.26 45.97
CA SER A 355 -14.46 -30.16 45.80
C SER A 355 -15.21 -31.23 46.60
N GLN A 356 -14.73 -32.49 46.56
CA GLN A 356 -15.33 -33.59 47.31
C GLN A 356 -15.24 -33.36 48.82
N VAL A 357 -14.12 -32.85 49.35
CA VAL A 357 -13.95 -32.61 50.79
C VAL A 357 -14.71 -31.36 51.24
N TRP A 358 -14.54 -30.25 50.52
CA TRP A 358 -15.11 -28.95 50.87
C TRP A 358 -16.61 -28.85 50.59
N GLY A 359 -17.14 -29.69 49.69
CA GLY A 359 -18.55 -29.66 49.30
C GLY A 359 -18.91 -28.43 48.47
N ILE A 360 -17.93 -27.82 47.80
CA ILE A 360 -18.13 -26.70 46.87
C ILE A 360 -17.97 -27.17 45.43
N ASP A 361 -18.64 -26.49 44.50
CA ASP A 361 -18.51 -26.78 43.07
C ASP A 361 -17.05 -26.59 42.62
N ILE A 362 -16.54 -27.55 41.83
CA ILE A 362 -15.17 -27.54 41.32
C ILE A 362 -14.86 -26.30 40.47
N SER A 363 -15.86 -25.72 39.81
CA SER A 363 -15.74 -24.48 39.01
C SER A 363 -15.45 -23.24 39.88
N ASN A 364 -15.82 -23.27 41.15
CA ASN A 364 -15.54 -22.21 42.11
C ASN A 364 -14.15 -22.32 42.76
N ILE A 365 -13.41 -23.39 42.45
CA ILE A 365 -12.04 -23.59 42.93
C ILE A 365 -11.09 -23.07 41.87
N LYS A 366 -10.24 -22.11 42.24
CA LYS A 366 -9.21 -21.58 41.33
C LYS A 366 -7.99 -22.51 41.30
N ASP A 367 -7.31 -22.55 40.16
CA ASP A 367 -6.10 -23.38 39.99
C ASP A 367 -4.95 -22.91 40.90
N ASN A 368 -4.92 -21.62 41.22
CA ASN A 368 -3.98 -20.99 42.15
C ASN A 368 -4.53 -20.85 43.58
N ASP A 369 -5.60 -21.57 43.95
CA ASP A 369 -6.05 -21.58 45.34
C ASP A 369 -4.93 -22.14 46.23
N ALA A 370 -4.59 -21.45 47.31
CA ALA A 370 -3.49 -21.83 48.19
C ALA A 370 -3.60 -23.29 48.71
N GLY A 371 -4.83 -23.78 48.93
CA GLY A 371 -5.06 -25.17 49.32
C GLY A 371 -4.82 -26.16 48.18
N VAL A 372 -5.14 -25.79 46.94
CA VAL A 372 -4.82 -26.59 45.75
C VAL A 372 -3.30 -26.61 45.50
N ILE A 373 -2.62 -25.48 45.65
CA ILE A 373 -1.14 -25.39 45.53
C ILE A 373 -0.47 -26.29 46.57
N GLN A 374 -0.92 -26.25 47.81
CA GLN A 374 -0.36 -27.11 48.86
C GLN A 374 -0.54 -28.60 48.54
N LEU A 375 -1.71 -28.98 48.02
CA LEU A 375 -1.95 -30.34 47.54
C LEU A 375 -1.11 -30.76 46.35
N LEU A 376 -0.69 -29.81 45.51
CA LEU A 376 0.18 -30.08 44.38
C LEU A 376 1.60 -30.41 44.85
N MET A 377 2.01 -29.91 46.03
CA MET A 377 3.30 -30.23 46.66
C MET A 377 3.24 -31.49 47.53
N ASP A 378 2.05 -31.88 48.01
CA ASP A 378 1.84 -33.09 48.81
C ASP A 378 1.79 -34.36 47.95
N ASN A 379 2.77 -35.25 48.12
CA ASN A 379 2.84 -36.54 47.45
C ASN A 379 2.09 -37.67 48.19
N ASP A 380 1.63 -37.44 49.43
CA ASP A 380 0.88 -38.42 50.24
C ASP A 380 -0.64 -38.14 50.22
N PRO A 381 -1.47 -39.06 49.69
CA PRO A 381 -2.92 -38.91 49.67
C PRO A 381 -3.57 -38.76 51.06
N SER A 382 -2.99 -39.37 52.10
CA SER A 382 -3.53 -39.33 53.46
C SER A 382 -3.32 -37.96 54.11
N THR A 383 -2.12 -37.39 53.96
CA THR A 383 -1.79 -36.02 54.38
C THR A 383 -2.62 -35.02 53.60
N ALA A 384 -2.76 -35.19 52.29
CA ALA A 384 -3.59 -34.34 51.43
C ALA A 384 -5.06 -34.26 51.93
N MET A 385 -5.68 -35.38 52.31
CA MET A 385 -7.05 -35.36 52.86
C MET A 385 -7.14 -34.65 54.22
N GLN A 386 -6.14 -34.80 55.09
CA GLN A 386 -6.10 -34.10 56.36
C GLN A 386 -5.95 -32.58 56.16
N THR A 387 -5.02 -32.16 55.30
CA THR A 387 -4.82 -30.77 54.91
C THR A 387 -6.11 -30.16 54.35
N LEU A 388 -6.80 -30.86 53.45
CA LEU A 388 -8.08 -30.40 52.89
C LEU A 388 -9.17 -30.21 53.95
N ARG A 389 -9.29 -31.16 54.89
CA ARG A 389 -10.26 -31.05 55.99
C ARG A 389 -9.95 -29.86 56.88
N GLN A 390 -8.67 -29.66 57.22
CA GLN A 390 -8.24 -28.51 58.03
C GLN A 390 -8.58 -27.19 57.33
N ILE A 391 -8.20 -27.05 56.05
CA ILE A 391 -8.50 -25.86 55.25
C ILE A 391 -10.01 -25.63 55.16
N GLY A 392 -10.80 -26.69 54.97
CA GLY A 392 -12.25 -26.57 54.89
C GLY A 392 -12.89 -26.15 56.22
N LEU A 393 -12.36 -26.59 57.36
CA LEU A 393 -12.77 -26.12 58.68
C LEU A 393 -12.39 -24.65 58.88
N ASP A 394 -11.15 -24.28 58.55
CA ASP A 394 -10.64 -22.90 58.69
C ASP A 394 -11.42 -21.90 57.82
N ARG A 395 -11.84 -22.34 56.63
CA ARG A 395 -12.67 -21.56 55.71
C ARG A 395 -14.17 -21.66 55.99
N GLY A 396 -14.58 -22.47 56.97
CA GLY A 396 -15.97 -22.61 57.40
C GLY A 396 -16.89 -23.26 56.36
N TYR A 397 -16.37 -24.14 55.50
CA TYR A 397 -17.22 -24.83 54.52
C TYR A 397 -18.22 -25.76 55.22
N ALA A 398 -19.49 -25.67 54.82
CA ALA A 398 -20.61 -26.32 55.51
C ALA A 398 -20.45 -27.84 55.61
N LYS A 399 -19.92 -28.48 54.55
CA LYS A 399 -19.69 -29.93 54.53
C LYS A 399 -18.65 -30.35 55.57
N THR A 400 -17.47 -29.72 55.58
CA THR A 400 -16.41 -30.06 56.54
C THR A 400 -16.79 -29.77 57.98
N MET A 401 -17.51 -28.67 58.23
CA MET A 401 -18.05 -28.36 59.57
C MET A 401 -19.08 -29.40 60.02
N GLY A 402 -19.97 -29.83 59.12
CA GLY A 402 -20.95 -30.88 59.39
C GLY A 402 -20.30 -32.24 59.67
N ASP A 403 -19.32 -32.65 58.85
CA ASP A 403 -18.57 -33.89 59.03
C ASP A 403 -17.82 -33.91 60.37
N PHE A 404 -17.22 -32.78 60.76
CA PHE A 404 -16.56 -32.63 62.05
C PHE A 404 -17.55 -32.73 63.22
N ALA A 405 -18.69 -32.03 63.17
CA ALA A 405 -19.72 -32.09 64.20
C ALA A 405 -20.30 -33.51 64.36
N ASN A 406 -20.51 -34.21 63.25
CA ASN A 406 -20.98 -35.60 63.25
C ASN A 406 -19.95 -36.55 63.87
N ALA A 407 -18.67 -36.39 63.54
CA ALA A 407 -17.59 -37.19 64.14
C ALA A 407 -17.47 -36.92 65.64
N LEU A 408 -17.59 -35.66 66.08
CA LEU A 408 -17.58 -35.26 67.48
C LEU A 408 -18.75 -35.88 68.26
N ALA A 409 -19.98 -35.73 67.74
CA ALA A 409 -21.19 -36.33 68.34
C ALA A 409 -21.09 -37.87 68.43
N SER A 410 -20.50 -38.52 67.43
CA SER A 410 -20.27 -39.97 67.44
C SER A 410 -19.23 -40.38 68.49
N SER A 411 -18.18 -39.56 68.70
CA SER A 411 -17.10 -39.84 69.64
C SER A 411 -17.50 -39.66 71.12
N TYR A 412 -18.41 -38.73 71.41
CA TYR A 412 -18.97 -38.55 72.75
C TYR A 412 -20.10 -39.53 73.09
N GLY A 413 -20.53 -40.34 72.13
CA GLY A 413 -21.57 -41.34 72.29
C GLY A 413 -22.94 -40.71 72.51
N THR A 414 -23.88 -41.05 71.65
CA THR A 414 -25.29 -41.12 72.06
C THR A 414 -25.43 -42.20 73.13
N GLY A 415 -25.09 -41.85 74.37
CA GLY A 415 -25.49 -42.57 75.56
C GLY A 415 -27.00 -42.47 75.71
N VAL A 416 -27.74 -43.27 74.93
CA VAL A 416 -29.13 -43.57 75.23
C VAL A 416 -29.12 -44.38 76.52
N VAL A 417 -29.34 -43.72 77.65
CA VAL A 417 -29.80 -44.40 78.87
C VAL A 417 -31.16 -44.99 78.53
N ARG A 418 -31.21 -46.30 78.25
CA ARG A 418 -32.46 -47.06 78.29
C ARG A 418 -32.94 -47.03 79.74
N SER A 419 -33.88 -46.13 80.06
CA SER A 419 -34.70 -46.30 81.24
C SER A 419 -35.53 -47.56 81.03
N ALA A 420 -35.08 -48.68 81.59
CA ALA A 420 -35.95 -49.82 81.84
C ALA A 420 -37.05 -49.31 82.77
N GLY A 421 -38.26 -49.11 82.22
CA GLY A 421 -39.44 -48.84 83.00
C GLY A 421 -39.67 -50.01 83.96
N PHE A 422 -39.55 -49.72 85.25
CA PHE A 422 -39.99 -50.56 86.34
C PHE A 422 -41.48 -50.91 86.18
N ARG A 423 -41.84 -52.17 86.46
CA ARG A 423 -43.20 -52.57 86.79
C ARG A 423 -43.56 -51.97 88.16
N GLU A 424 -44.67 -51.25 88.22
CA GLU A 424 -45.84 -51.53 89.08
C GLU A 424 -47.07 -50.81 88.54
#